data_AF-A0A381KK21-F1
#
_entry.id   AF-A0A381KK21-F1
#
_cell.length_a   1.000
_cell.length_b   1.000
_cell.length_c   1.000
_cell.angle_alpha   90.00
_cell.angle_beta   90.00
_cell.angle_gamma   90.00
#
_symmetry.space_group_name_H-M   'P 1'
#
loop_
_entity.id
_entity.type
_entity.pdbx_description
1 polymer ?
#
loop_
_entity_poly.entity_id
_entity_poly.type
_entity_poly.pdbx_seq_one_letter_code
_entity_poly.pdbx_strand_id
1 'polypeptide(L)'
;MQKTELSQKQYTDLYSKLYDYSRQDKFKEECEKAKEMFYIMQNDSVNEKFERFFNTYLIQDHIMENKKVMTVGFLEENGTNLSQSEVSILKSMFESYVSIYEVKEVSAGKIVLKDCLSGNELCTEDVKLLRSFKIGSCMIARIVDIEGTNILIDITISISNEVKDIILKDIMNLFNQYQDVYKDMKSFLIYHTHILYKYIQQLLDPSIAEYLKRERDKNDTKVNSENELAEEECKVLDTLKENVEKKI
;
A
#
# COMPACT_ATOMS: atom_id res chain seq x y z
N MET A 1 -14.11 14.35 15.09
CA MET A 1 -12.91 15.22 14.95
C MET A 1 -11.90 15.06 16.09
N GLN A 2 -12.24 15.29 17.37
CA GLN A 2 -11.27 15.08 18.49
C GLN A 2 -10.76 13.63 18.60
N LYS A 3 -11.61 12.63 18.31
CA LYS A 3 -11.22 11.21 18.36
C LYS A 3 -10.20 10.84 17.27
N THR A 4 -10.45 11.27 16.03
CA THR A 4 -9.53 11.05 14.89
C THR A 4 -8.16 11.67 15.11
N GLU A 5 -8.11 12.92 15.59
CA GLU A 5 -6.84 13.61 15.87
C GLU A 5 -6.07 12.91 17.00
N LEU A 6 -6.77 12.37 18.01
CA LEU A 6 -6.16 11.54 19.05
C LEU A 6 -5.62 10.21 18.50
N SER A 7 -6.42 9.48 17.70
CA SER A 7 -6.01 8.23 17.06
C SER A 7 -4.81 8.41 16.14
N GLN A 8 -4.80 9.49 15.34
CA GLN A 8 -3.65 9.86 14.51
C GLN A 8 -2.41 10.12 15.36
N LYS A 9 -2.55 10.86 16.48
CA LYS A 9 -1.44 11.10 17.40
C LYS A 9 -0.89 9.80 18.00
N GLN A 10 -1.77 8.92 18.50
CA GLN A 10 -1.36 7.62 19.05
C GLN A 10 -0.62 6.76 18.01
N TYR A 11 -1.13 6.74 16.77
CA TYR A 11 -0.45 6.07 15.66
C TYR A 11 0.92 6.69 15.39
N THR A 12 1.02 8.02 15.27
CA THR A 12 2.28 8.71 15.01
C THR A 12 3.31 8.49 16.11
N ASP A 13 2.92 8.60 17.38
CA ASP A 13 3.81 8.40 18.53
C ASP A 13 4.40 6.98 18.53
N LEU A 14 3.60 5.96 18.21
CA LEU A 14 4.07 4.58 18.10
C LEU A 14 4.87 4.33 16.82
N TYR A 15 4.46 4.91 15.69
CA TYR A 15 5.20 4.80 14.43
C TYR A 15 6.60 5.40 14.55
N SER A 16 6.79 6.50 15.28
CA SER A 16 8.11 7.05 15.57
C SER A 16 9.00 6.04 16.31
N LYS A 17 8.48 5.32 17.31
CA LYS A 17 9.23 4.26 18.01
C LYS A 17 9.62 3.12 17.07
N LEU A 18 8.70 2.70 16.18
CA LEU A 18 8.95 1.68 15.18
C LEU A 18 9.98 2.14 14.13
N TYR A 19 9.93 3.41 13.73
CA TYR A 19 10.89 4.01 12.84
C TYR A 19 12.30 3.95 13.46
N ASP A 20 12.46 4.40 14.70
CA ASP A 20 13.75 4.33 15.40
C ASP A 20 14.23 2.89 15.57
N TYR A 21 13.32 1.98 15.91
CA TYR A 21 13.61 0.54 15.96
C TYR A 21 14.10 0.00 14.61
N SER A 22 13.47 0.40 13.51
CA SER A 22 13.84 -0.02 12.15
C SER A 22 15.23 0.42 11.70
N ARG A 23 15.80 1.42 12.37
CA ARG A 23 17.11 2.02 12.06
C ARG A 23 18.24 1.48 12.92
N GLN A 24 17.96 0.54 13.81
CA GLN A 24 19.01 -0.12 14.60
C GLN A 24 19.97 -0.91 13.70
N ASP A 25 21.25 -0.95 14.07
CA ASP A 25 22.31 -1.57 13.26
C ASP A 25 22.01 -3.03 12.87
N LYS A 26 21.30 -3.77 13.74
CA LYS A 26 20.89 -5.15 13.49
C LYS A 26 19.96 -5.34 12.28
N PHE A 27 19.33 -4.28 11.79
CA PHE A 27 18.40 -4.32 10.65
C PHE A 27 18.97 -3.72 9.36
N LYS A 28 20.26 -3.35 9.33
CA LYS A 28 20.88 -2.79 8.11
C LYS A 28 20.74 -3.70 6.90
N GLU A 29 21.01 -4.99 7.08
CA GLU A 29 20.91 -5.97 5.99
C GLU A 29 19.45 -6.17 5.53
N GLU A 30 18.50 -6.19 6.47
CA GLU A 30 17.08 -6.26 6.16
C GLU A 30 16.58 -5.02 5.40
N CYS A 31 17.10 -3.84 5.74
CA CYS A 31 16.80 -2.60 5.04
C CYS A 31 17.27 -2.66 3.58
N GLU A 32 18.48 -3.14 3.30
CA GLU A 32 18.98 -3.28 1.92
C GLU A 32 18.16 -4.31 1.12
N LYS A 33 17.84 -5.48 1.70
CA LYS A 33 16.95 -6.47 1.08
C LYS A 33 15.57 -5.88 0.77
N ALA A 34 15.02 -5.11 1.70
CA ALA A 34 13.74 -4.44 1.50
C ALA A 34 13.81 -3.42 0.36
N LYS A 35 14.91 -2.66 0.21
CA LYS A 35 15.09 -1.71 -0.90
C LYS A 35 15.12 -2.42 -2.25
N GLU A 36 15.84 -3.53 -2.34
CA GLU A 36 15.92 -4.34 -3.56
C GLU A 36 14.55 -4.89 -3.98
N MET A 37 13.70 -5.25 -3.02
CA MET A 37 12.35 -5.73 -3.29
C MET A 37 11.35 -4.61 -3.59
N PHE A 38 11.50 -3.47 -2.92
CA PHE A 38 10.53 -2.36 -2.97
C PHE A 38 10.73 -1.50 -4.21
N TYR A 39 11.96 -1.03 -4.47
CA TYR A 39 12.22 -0.10 -5.56
C TYR A 39 12.30 -0.84 -6.89
N ILE A 40 11.49 -0.41 -7.86
CA ILE A 40 11.47 -1.04 -9.19
C ILE A 40 12.78 -0.80 -9.96
N MET A 41 13.43 0.35 -9.74
CA MET A 41 14.66 0.70 -10.45
C MET A 41 15.73 1.23 -9.49
N GLN A 42 16.99 0.99 -9.85
CA GLN A 42 18.15 1.48 -9.10
C GLN A 42 18.49 2.90 -9.54
N ASN A 43 17.69 3.87 -9.08
CA ASN A 43 17.89 5.29 -9.33
C ASN A 43 17.52 6.10 -8.08
N ASP A 44 18.53 6.63 -7.39
CA ASP A 44 18.35 7.34 -6.12
C ASP A 44 17.38 8.53 -6.23
N SER A 45 17.48 9.34 -7.29
CA SER A 45 16.61 10.51 -7.48
C SER A 45 15.14 10.13 -7.70
N VAL A 46 14.87 8.98 -8.32
CA VAL A 46 13.51 8.45 -8.43
C VAL A 46 13.08 7.85 -7.09
N ASN A 47 13.94 7.08 -6.45
CA ASN A 47 13.66 6.35 -5.21
C ASN A 47 13.35 7.28 -4.03
N GLU A 48 14.00 8.43 -3.92
CA GLU A 48 13.73 9.46 -2.92
C GLU A 48 12.24 9.89 -2.88
N LYS A 49 11.55 9.89 -4.04
CA LYS A 49 10.12 10.23 -4.12
C LYS A 49 9.21 9.26 -3.37
N PHE A 50 9.70 8.03 -3.13
CA PHE A 50 8.94 6.95 -2.51
C PHE A 50 9.43 6.59 -1.11
N GLU A 51 10.36 7.35 -0.53
CA GLU A 51 10.97 7.05 0.78
C GLU A 51 9.92 6.84 1.88
N ARG A 52 8.86 7.68 1.90
CA ARG A 52 7.77 7.54 2.86
C ARG A 52 7.03 6.20 2.73
N PHE A 53 6.76 5.76 1.50
CA PHE A 53 6.13 4.47 1.24
C PHE A 53 7.08 3.31 1.56
N PHE A 54 8.35 3.46 1.24
CA PHE A 54 9.39 2.49 1.60
C PHE A 54 9.46 2.29 3.11
N ASN A 55 9.42 3.36 3.91
CA ASN A 55 9.44 3.25 5.36
C ASN A 55 8.22 2.50 5.90
N THR A 56 7.04 2.73 5.31
CA THR A 56 5.82 1.98 5.65
C THR A 56 5.97 0.50 5.28
N TYR A 57 6.45 0.21 4.08
CA TYR A 57 6.73 -1.14 3.60
C TYR A 57 7.72 -1.88 4.50
N LEU A 58 8.87 -1.26 4.80
CA LEU A 58 9.90 -1.85 5.67
C LEU A 58 9.34 -2.22 7.05
N ILE A 59 8.53 -1.34 7.64
CA ILE A 59 8.02 -1.52 8.99
C ILE A 59 6.86 -2.53 9.04
N GLN A 60 5.93 -2.47 8.09
CA GLN A 60 4.66 -3.20 8.18
C GLN A 60 4.58 -4.43 7.27
N ASP A 61 5.32 -4.45 6.15
CA ASP A 61 5.08 -5.39 5.05
C ASP A 61 6.31 -6.28 4.73
N HIS A 62 7.53 -5.79 4.97
CA HIS A 62 8.76 -6.54 4.68
C HIS A 62 8.92 -7.73 5.64
N ILE A 63 8.82 -8.93 5.10
CA ILE A 63 9.04 -10.18 5.85
C ILE A 63 10.55 -10.42 5.93
N MET A 64 11.11 -10.20 7.11
CA MET A 64 12.53 -10.42 7.39
C MET A 64 12.91 -11.92 7.33
N GLU A 65 14.20 -12.23 7.38
CA GLU A 65 14.70 -13.61 7.32
C GLU A 65 14.10 -14.52 8.40
N ASN A 66 13.89 -13.96 9.59
CA ASN A 66 13.26 -14.64 10.73
C ASN A 66 11.74 -14.88 10.55
N LYS A 67 11.18 -14.57 9.37
CA LYS A 67 9.77 -14.73 8.98
C LYS A 67 8.81 -13.81 9.73
N LYS A 68 9.29 -12.66 10.20
CA LYS A 68 8.49 -11.64 10.89
C LYS A 68 8.63 -10.30 10.20
N VAL A 69 7.60 -9.46 10.32
CA VAL A 69 7.68 -8.03 10.01
C VAL A 69 8.17 -7.25 11.23
N MET A 70 8.64 -6.01 11.05
CA MET A 70 9.21 -5.24 12.16
C MET A 70 8.21 -4.94 13.28
N THR A 71 6.93 -4.71 12.96
CA THR A 71 5.88 -4.52 13.99
C THR A 71 5.78 -5.71 14.94
N VAL A 72 5.92 -6.93 14.42
CA VAL A 72 5.91 -8.17 15.23
C VAL A 72 7.20 -8.29 16.04
N GLY A 73 8.36 -8.07 15.44
CA GLY A 73 9.65 -8.10 16.15
C GLY A 73 9.71 -7.09 17.30
N PHE A 74 9.21 -5.87 17.06
CA PHE A 74 9.12 -4.82 18.07
C PHE A 74 8.20 -5.21 19.24
N LEU A 75 7.03 -5.78 18.93
CA LEU A 75 6.08 -6.27 19.93
C LEU A 75 6.70 -7.36 20.82
N GLU A 76 7.44 -8.31 20.23
CA GLU A 76 8.07 -9.39 20.99
C GLU A 76 9.19 -8.91 21.91
N GLU A 77 10.03 -7.98 21.42
CA GLU A 77 11.16 -7.47 22.20
C GLU A 77 10.74 -6.48 23.30
N ASN A 78 9.62 -5.76 23.12
CA ASN A 78 9.21 -4.68 24.00
C ASN A 78 7.88 -4.93 24.72
N GLY A 79 7.24 -6.09 24.51
CA GLY A 79 5.85 -6.34 24.90
C GLY A 79 5.52 -6.08 26.37
N THR A 80 6.46 -6.27 27.29
CA THR A 80 6.27 -5.99 28.73
C THR A 80 6.26 -4.50 29.07
N ASN A 81 6.80 -3.65 28.19
CA ASN A 81 6.89 -2.20 28.35
C ASN A 81 5.82 -1.43 27.55
N LEU A 82 4.99 -2.15 26.78
CA LEU A 82 3.94 -1.56 25.96
C LEU A 82 2.61 -1.53 26.73
N SER A 83 1.89 -0.43 26.57
CA SER A 83 0.50 -0.33 27.02
C SER A 83 -0.42 -1.24 26.18
N GLN A 84 -1.59 -1.58 26.72
CA GLN A 84 -2.61 -2.34 25.97
C GLN A 84 -3.04 -1.63 24.68
N SER A 85 -3.10 -0.30 24.71
CA SER A 85 -3.41 0.53 23.55
C SER A 85 -2.33 0.37 22.47
N GLU A 86 -1.05 0.48 22.81
CA GLU A 86 0.05 0.28 21.85
C GLU A 86 0.05 -1.13 21.26
N VAL A 87 -0.20 -2.17 22.07
CA VAL A 87 -0.33 -3.55 21.57
C VAL A 87 -1.49 -3.67 20.58
N SER A 88 -2.63 -3.02 20.85
CA SER A 88 -3.77 -3.01 19.93
C SER A 88 -3.46 -2.30 18.61
N ILE A 89 -2.72 -1.18 18.67
CA ILE A 89 -2.30 -0.44 17.48
C ILE A 89 -1.33 -1.28 16.65
N LEU A 90 -0.32 -1.92 17.26
CA LEU A 90 0.63 -2.78 16.56
C LEU A 90 -0.06 -3.93 15.81
N LYS A 91 -1.06 -4.57 16.44
CA LYS A 91 -1.88 -5.59 15.79
C LYS A 91 -2.65 -5.02 14.61
N SER A 92 -3.23 -3.84 14.76
CA SER A 92 -4.00 -3.19 13.70
C SER A 92 -3.12 -2.75 12.54
N MET A 93 -1.87 -2.33 12.80
CA MET A 93 -0.87 -2.06 11.77
C MET A 93 -0.52 -3.35 11.00
N PHE A 94 -0.25 -4.45 11.70
CA PHE A 94 0.04 -5.75 11.08
C PHE A 94 -1.12 -6.29 10.23
N GLU A 95 -2.36 -6.11 10.68
CA GLU A 95 -3.55 -6.57 9.96
C GLU A 95 -4.02 -5.60 8.87
N SER A 96 -3.43 -4.40 8.81
CA SER A 96 -3.73 -3.44 7.75
C SER A 96 -3.06 -3.85 6.44
N TYR A 97 -3.66 -3.43 5.34
CA TYR A 97 -3.17 -3.70 3.99
C TYR A 97 -3.48 -2.50 3.11
N VAL A 98 -2.78 -2.41 1.99
CA VAL A 98 -3.13 -1.44 0.94
C VAL A 98 -4.27 -2.02 0.13
N SER A 99 -5.28 -1.21 -0.18
CA SER A 99 -6.38 -1.59 -1.07
C SER A 99 -6.83 -0.41 -1.93
N ILE A 100 -7.80 -0.69 -2.82
CA ILE A 100 -8.50 0.31 -3.61
C ILE A 100 -9.86 0.57 -2.98
N TYR A 101 -10.15 1.82 -2.68
CA TYR A 101 -11.39 2.26 -2.06
C TYR A 101 -12.18 3.19 -2.97
N GLU A 102 -13.49 2.99 -3.03
CA GLU A 102 -14.46 3.91 -3.64
C GLU A 102 -15.21 4.67 -2.55
N VAL A 103 -15.33 5.99 -2.69
CA VAL A 103 -16.19 6.80 -1.82
C VAL A 103 -17.65 6.50 -2.12
N LYS A 104 -18.35 5.88 -1.17
CA LYS A 104 -19.79 5.57 -1.29
C LYS A 104 -20.67 6.70 -0.80
N GLU A 105 -20.31 7.29 0.33
CA GLU A 105 -21.10 8.33 0.97
C GLU A 105 -20.21 9.42 1.57
N VAL A 106 -20.68 10.66 1.47
CA VAL A 106 -20.07 11.82 2.14
C VAL A 106 -21.14 12.48 2.98
N SER A 107 -20.95 12.51 4.29
CA SER A 107 -21.87 13.11 5.26
C SER A 107 -21.12 14.09 6.16
N ALA A 108 -21.84 14.82 7.02
CA ALA A 108 -21.23 15.80 7.91
C ALA A 108 -20.24 15.12 8.88
N GLY A 109 -18.95 15.26 8.60
CA GLY A 109 -17.86 14.75 9.44
C GLY A 109 -17.50 13.27 9.24
N LYS A 110 -18.12 12.56 8.28
CA LYS A 110 -17.87 11.13 8.04
C LYS A 110 -17.90 10.80 6.55
N ILE A 111 -17.04 9.88 6.13
CA ILE A 111 -16.97 9.35 4.77
C ILE A 111 -17.04 7.83 4.84
N VAL A 112 -17.91 7.23 4.03
CA VAL A 112 -17.99 5.77 3.86
C VAL A 112 -17.17 5.38 2.65
N LEU A 113 -16.24 4.45 2.86
CA LEU A 113 -15.36 3.89 1.86
C LEU A 113 -15.71 2.42 1.65
N LYS A 114 -15.87 2.00 0.40
CA LYS A 114 -15.96 0.59 0.03
C LYS A 114 -14.62 0.12 -0.48
N ASP A 115 -14.06 -0.90 0.14
CA ASP A 115 -12.95 -1.66 -0.39
C ASP A 115 -13.41 -2.44 -1.64
N CYS A 116 -12.88 -2.08 -2.79
CA CYS A 116 -13.27 -2.66 -4.07
C CYS A 116 -12.71 -4.08 -4.27
N LEU A 117 -11.68 -4.49 -3.53
CA LEU A 117 -11.09 -5.83 -3.61
C LEU A 117 -11.80 -6.82 -2.68
N SER A 118 -12.07 -6.42 -1.44
CA SER A 118 -12.75 -7.29 -0.47
C SER A 118 -14.27 -7.13 -0.43
N GLY A 119 -14.80 -6.04 -0.97
CA GLY A 119 -16.22 -5.68 -0.93
C GLY A 119 -16.68 -5.08 0.41
N ASN A 120 -15.81 -5.05 1.42
CA ASN A 120 -16.13 -4.53 2.75
C ASN A 120 -16.30 -3.01 2.73
N GLU A 121 -17.13 -2.50 3.63
CA GLU A 121 -17.33 -1.08 3.83
C GLU A 121 -16.83 -0.65 5.20
N LEU A 122 -16.27 0.55 5.27
CA LEU A 122 -15.81 1.15 6.51
C LEU A 122 -16.10 2.66 6.52
N CYS A 123 -16.16 3.22 7.72
CA CYS A 123 -16.34 4.66 7.91
C CYS A 123 -15.05 5.28 8.45
N THR A 124 -14.65 6.42 7.90
CA THR A 124 -13.57 7.25 8.43
C THR A 124 -14.06 8.67 8.73
N GLU A 125 -13.41 9.31 9.71
CA GLU A 125 -13.62 10.73 10.06
C GLU A 125 -12.50 11.63 9.50
N ASP A 126 -11.59 11.11 8.65
CA ASP A 126 -10.51 11.86 7.99
C ASP A 126 -11.00 12.80 6.88
N VAL A 127 -12.09 13.52 7.12
CA VAL A 127 -12.74 14.41 6.16
C VAL A 127 -11.83 15.52 5.63
N LYS A 128 -10.85 15.97 6.45
CA LYS A 128 -9.88 16.99 6.03
C LYS A 128 -8.94 16.44 4.94
N LEU A 129 -8.47 15.21 5.11
CA LEU A 129 -7.59 14.53 4.15
C LEU A 129 -8.35 14.24 2.85
N LEU A 130 -9.62 13.83 2.97
CA LEU A 130 -10.46 13.41 1.85
C LEU A 130 -11.33 14.52 1.25
N ARG A 131 -11.08 15.79 1.59
CA ARG A 131 -11.92 16.94 1.19
C ARG A 131 -12.16 17.09 -0.31
N SER A 132 -11.24 16.64 -1.14
CA SER A 132 -11.32 16.72 -2.61
C SER A 132 -12.03 15.52 -3.25
N PHE A 133 -12.26 14.46 -2.48
CA PHE A 133 -12.91 13.24 -2.97
C PHE A 133 -14.43 13.41 -2.92
N LYS A 134 -15.09 12.99 -3.99
CA LYS A 134 -16.55 13.00 -4.14
C LYS A 134 -17.07 11.57 -4.15
N ILE A 135 -18.37 11.39 -4.02
CA ILE A 135 -19.01 10.09 -4.24
C ILE A 135 -18.58 9.54 -5.61
N GLY A 136 -18.15 8.28 -5.64
CA GLY A 136 -17.59 7.60 -6.81
C GLY A 136 -16.10 7.88 -7.08
N SER A 137 -15.45 8.79 -6.34
CA SER A 137 -13.99 8.93 -6.42
C SER A 137 -13.30 7.68 -5.89
N CYS A 138 -12.23 7.27 -6.56
CA CYS A 138 -11.47 6.08 -6.23
C CYS A 138 -10.06 6.44 -5.74
N MET A 139 -9.55 5.66 -4.80
CA MET A 139 -8.22 5.87 -4.24
C MET A 139 -7.51 4.57 -3.89
N ILE A 140 -6.20 4.56 -3.99
CA ILE A 140 -5.37 3.57 -3.32
C ILE A 140 -5.05 4.13 -1.92
N ALA A 141 -5.34 3.36 -0.88
CA ALA A 141 -5.08 3.78 0.49
C ALA A 141 -4.70 2.61 1.40
N ARG A 142 -4.10 2.92 2.55
CA ARG A 142 -3.98 2.02 3.69
C ARG A 142 -4.77 2.59 4.85
N ILE A 143 -5.57 1.74 5.48
CA ILE A 143 -6.44 2.12 6.59
C ILE A 143 -6.11 1.27 7.81
N VAL A 144 -5.93 1.92 8.96
CA VAL A 144 -5.68 1.27 10.26
C VAL A 144 -6.81 1.62 11.21
N ASP A 145 -7.34 0.61 11.91
CA ASP A 145 -8.27 0.84 13.02
C ASP A 145 -7.50 1.15 14.31
N ILE A 146 -7.81 2.27 14.94
CA ILE A 146 -7.26 2.68 16.23
C ILE A 146 -8.42 2.84 17.20
N GLU A 147 -8.67 1.78 17.98
CA GLU A 147 -9.72 1.74 19.01
C GLU A 147 -11.11 2.09 18.42
N GLY A 148 -11.47 1.43 17.30
CA GLY A 148 -12.73 1.66 16.58
C GLY A 148 -12.75 2.98 15.80
N THR A 149 -11.58 3.49 15.40
CA THR A 149 -11.44 4.69 14.58
C THR A 149 -10.56 4.36 13.38
N ASN A 150 -11.16 4.26 12.20
CA ASN A 150 -10.40 4.04 10.97
C ASN A 150 -9.70 5.33 10.53
N ILE A 151 -8.38 5.29 10.51
CA ILE A 151 -7.53 6.38 10.02
C ILE A 151 -6.81 5.96 8.74
N LEU A 152 -6.67 6.89 7.80
CA LEU A 152 -5.83 6.71 6.61
C LEU A 152 -4.38 7.03 6.97
N ILE A 153 -3.46 6.13 6.59
CA ILE A 153 -2.03 6.30 6.85
C ILE A 153 -1.23 6.25 5.57
N ASP A 154 -0.25 7.13 5.46
CA ASP A 154 0.83 7.22 4.46
C ASP A 154 0.46 7.24 2.98
N ILE A 155 -0.35 6.30 2.52
CA ILE A 155 -0.84 6.12 1.17
C ILE A 155 -2.26 6.66 1.08
N THR A 156 -2.46 7.69 0.26
CA THR A 156 -3.78 8.15 -0.17
C THR A 156 -3.62 8.75 -1.56
N ILE A 157 -3.81 7.92 -2.58
CA ILE A 157 -3.54 8.28 -3.97
C ILE A 157 -4.85 8.21 -4.74
N SER A 158 -5.29 9.36 -5.26
CA SER A 158 -6.47 9.41 -6.12
C SER A 158 -6.17 8.72 -7.45
N ILE A 159 -7.10 7.87 -7.90
CA ILE A 159 -7.02 7.18 -9.20
C ILE A 159 -8.32 7.34 -9.97
N SER A 160 -8.26 7.20 -11.30
CA SER A 160 -9.45 7.15 -12.14
C SER A 160 -10.16 5.80 -12.05
N ASN A 161 -11.39 5.71 -12.57
CA ASN A 161 -12.12 4.43 -12.59
C ASN A 161 -11.45 3.42 -13.53
N GLU A 162 -10.86 3.88 -14.63
CA GLU A 162 -10.15 3.04 -15.59
C GLU A 162 -8.93 2.40 -14.94
N VAL A 163 -8.12 3.20 -14.22
CA VAL A 163 -6.97 2.68 -13.45
C VAL A 163 -7.43 1.70 -12.38
N LYS A 164 -8.52 2.01 -11.64
CA LYS A 164 -9.11 1.09 -10.66
C LYS A 164 -9.44 -0.24 -11.33
N ASP A 165 -10.18 -0.23 -12.43
CA ASP A 165 -10.70 -1.44 -13.06
C ASP A 165 -9.57 -2.36 -13.54
N ILE A 166 -8.47 -1.78 -14.03
CA ILE A 166 -7.28 -2.55 -14.41
C ILE A 166 -6.62 -3.19 -13.19
N ILE A 167 -6.31 -2.41 -12.15
CA ILE A 167 -5.64 -2.95 -10.96
C ILE A 167 -6.53 -3.99 -10.26
N LEU A 168 -7.85 -3.78 -10.20
CA LEU A 168 -8.80 -4.75 -9.67
C LEU A 168 -8.75 -6.06 -10.45
N LYS A 169 -8.79 -5.99 -11.78
CA LYS A 169 -8.73 -7.18 -12.63
C LYS A 169 -7.44 -7.95 -12.39
N ASP A 170 -6.30 -7.27 -12.39
CA ASP A 170 -4.99 -7.89 -12.23
C ASP A 170 -4.86 -8.59 -10.86
N ILE A 171 -5.25 -7.91 -9.78
CA ILE A 171 -5.20 -8.46 -8.42
C ILE A 171 -6.18 -9.63 -8.27
N MET A 172 -7.39 -9.53 -8.81
CA MET A 172 -8.39 -10.62 -8.75
C MET A 172 -7.92 -11.85 -9.54
N ASN A 173 -7.34 -11.63 -10.72
CA ASN A 173 -6.74 -12.71 -11.53
C ASN A 173 -5.62 -13.40 -10.77
N LEU A 174 -4.74 -12.63 -10.13
CA LEU A 174 -3.66 -13.20 -9.32
C LEU A 174 -4.19 -13.94 -8.09
N PHE A 175 -5.11 -13.36 -7.33
CA PHE A 175 -5.73 -14.01 -6.17
C PHE A 175 -6.38 -15.35 -6.56
N ASN A 176 -7.01 -15.42 -7.73
CA ASN A 176 -7.62 -16.65 -8.24
C ASN A 176 -6.58 -17.78 -8.44
N GLN A 177 -5.31 -17.47 -8.69
CA GLN A 177 -4.23 -18.45 -8.80
C GLN A 177 -3.76 -18.99 -7.43
N TYR A 178 -4.10 -18.31 -6.33
CA TYR A 178 -3.68 -18.66 -4.97
C TYR A 178 -4.86 -19.03 -4.04
N GLN A 179 -6.03 -19.38 -4.60
CA GLN A 179 -7.22 -19.71 -3.80
C GLN A 179 -7.00 -20.90 -2.85
N ASP A 180 -6.11 -21.84 -3.19
CA ASP A 180 -5.78 -22.98 -2.32
C ASP A 180 -4.84 -22.61 -1.15
N VAL A 181 -4.19 -21.44 -1.23
CA VAL A 181 -3.21 -20.97 -0.23
C VAL A 181 -3.84 -19.96 0.72
N TYR A 182 -4.64 -19.03 0.20
CA TYR A 182 -5.24 -17.95 0.98
C TYR A 182 -6.75 -18.11 1.10
N LYS A 183 -7.23 -18.05 2.35
CA LYS A 183 -8.65 -18.17 2.68
C LYS A 183 -9.54 -17.04 2.15
N ASP A 184 -8.99 -15.83 2.01
CA ASP A 184 -9.71 -14.62 1.66
C ASP A 184 -8.76 -13.55 1.09
N MET A 185 -9.35 -12.55 0.42
CA MET A 185 -8.64 -11.42 -0.19
C MET A 185 -7.84 -10.60 0.84
N LYS A 186 -8.36 -10.42 2.07
CA LYS A 186 -7.65 -9.70 3.14
C LYS A 186 -6.31 -10.36 3.43
N SER A 187 -6.31 -11.67 3.64
CA SER A 187 -5.12 -12.44 3.93
C SER A 187 -4.13 -12.37 2.77
N PHE A 188 -4.61 -12.51 1.54
CA PHE A 188 -3.79 -12.33 0.34
C PHE A 188 -3.12 -10.95 0.30
N LEU A 189 -3.89 -9.87 0.48
CA LEU A 189 -3.36 -8.50 0.40
C LEU A 189 -2.33 -8.20 1.49
N ILE A 190 -2.50 -8.70 2.72
CA ILE A 190 -1.50 -8.53 3.79
C ILE A 190 -0.13 -9.05 3.33
N TYR A 191 -0.06 -10.25 2.74
CA TYR A 191 1.20 -10.85 2.29
C TYR A 191 1.68 -10.35 0.92
N HIS A 192 0.79 -9.77 0.11
CA HIS A 192 1.06 -9.35 -1.26
C HIS A 192 0.94 -7.84 -1.49
N THR A 193 1.04 -7.03 -0.43
CA THR A 193 0.94 -5.56 -0.51
C THR A 193 1.92 -4.94 -1.52
N HIS A 194 3.10 -5.54 -1.70
CA HIS A 194 4.12 -5.10 -2.67
C HIS A 194 3.58 -4.92 -4.10
N ILE A 195 2.53 -5.64 -4.49
CA ILE A 195 1.88 -5.49 -5.80
C ILE A 195 1.30 -4.08 -5.94
N LEU A 196 0.57 -3.60 -4.94
CA LEU A 196 -0.02 -2.26 -4.97
C LEU A 196 1.07 -1.18 -4.91
N TYR A 197 2.16 -1.39 -4.17
CA TYR A 197 3.29 -0.46 -4.22
C TYR A 197 3.92 -0.34 -5.61
N LYS A 198 3.92 -1.42 -6.42
CA LYS A 198 4.39 -1.34 -7.82
C LYS A 198 3.48 -0.46 -8.68
N TYR A 199 2.16 -0.57 -8.54
CA TYR A 199 1.24 0.33 -9.24
C TYR A 199 1.39 1.77 -8.76
N ILE A 200 1.51 1.98 -7.44
CA ILE A 200 1.75 3.31 -6.85
C ILE A 200 3.00 3.96 -7.46
N GLN A 201 4.10 3.21 -7.56
CA GLN A 201 5.34 3.71 -8.15
C GLN A 201 5.16 4.14 -9.61
N GLN A 202 4.50 3.32 -10.43
CA GLN A 202 4.20 3.64 -11.83
C GLN A 202 3.24 4.83 -11.98
N LEU A 203 2.25 4.96 -11.09
CA LEU A 203 1.28 6.05 -11.08
C LEU A 203 1.92 7.41 -10.78
N LEU A 204 2.93 7.43 -9.91
CA LEU A 204 3.55 8.65 -9.44
C LEU A 204 4.79 9.04 -10.24
N ASP A 205 5.45 8.10 -10.91
CA ASP A 205 6.60 8.37 -11.74
C ASP A 205 6.56 7.62 -13.10
N PRO A 206 6.25 8.32 -14.21
CA PRO A 206 6.21 7.72 -15.54
C PRO A 206 7.51 7.02 -15.97
N SER A 207 8.67 7.43 -15.44
CA SER A 207 9.95 6.83 -15.82
C SER A 207 10.08 5.37 -15.34
N ILE A 208 9.36 5.01 -14.28
CA ILE A 208 9.26 3.62 -13.78
C ILE A 208 8.48 2.77 -14.78
N ALA A 209 7.35 3.28 -15.26
CA ALA A 209 6.54 2.65 -16.30
C ALA A 209 7.35 2.42 -17.58
N GLU A 210 8.12 3.41 -18.03
CA GLU A 210 9.02 3.29 -19.18
C GLU A 210 10.17 2.31 -18.95
N TYR A 211 10.70 2.25 -17.72
CA TYR A 211 11.72 1.28 -17.34
C TYR A 211 11.18 -0.15 -17.44
N LEU A 212 10.02 -0.44 -16.85
CA LEU A 212 9.39 -1.76 -16.90
C LEU A 212 9.12 -2.19 -18.35
N LYS A 213 8.60 -1.29 -19.19
CA LYS A 213 8.39 -1.57 -20.61
C LYS A 213 9.69 -1.97 -21.32
N ARG A 214 10.79 -1.24 -21.09
CA ARG A 214 12.10 -1.56 -21.67
C ARG A 214 12.65 -2.90 -21.18
N GLU A 215 12.49 -3.22 -19.90
CA GLU A 215 12.92 -4.52 -19.36
C GLU A 215 12.12 -5.67 -19.94
N ARG A 216 10.81 -5.49 -20.14
CA ARG A 216 9.96 -6.46 -20.83
C ARG A 216 10.38 -6.64 -22.29
N ASP A 217 10.54 -5.56 -23.06
CA ASP A 217 10.94 -5.65 -24.46
C ASP A 217 12.30 -6.37 -24.63
N LYS A 218 13.24 -6.19 -23.69
CA LYS A 218 14.51 -6.95 -23.64
C LYS A 218 14.30 -8.44 -23.36
N ASN A 219 13.31 -8.79 -22.53
CA ASN A 219 12.98 -10.17 -22.17
C ASN A 219 12.16 -10.86 -23.27
N ASP A 220 11.25 -10.16 -23.95
CA ASP A 220 10.50 -10.67 -25.10
C ASP A 220 11.42 -10.95 -26.30
N THR A 221 12.48 -10.15 -26.46
CA THR A 221 13.54 -10.44 -27.45
C THR A 221 14.36 -11.70 -27.09
N LYS A 222 14.26 -12.20 -25.85
CA LYS A 222 14.91 -13.43 -25.36
C LYS A 222 13.97 -14.63 -25.21
N VAL A 223 12.65 -14.41 -25.07
CA VAL A 223 11.67 -15.46 -24.72
C VAL A 223 10.53 -15.44 -25.74
N ASN A 224 10.77 -16.03 -26.91
CA ASN A 224 9.69 -16.58 -27.73
C ASN A 224 9.23 -17.91 -27.10
N SER A 225 8.47 -17.84 -26.01
CA SER A 225 7.53 -18.88 -25.55
C SER A 225 6.85 -18.45 -24.24
N GLU A 226 5.55 -18.14 -24.37
CA GLU A 226 4.51 -18.18 -23.33
C GLU A 226 4.60 -17.19 -22.16
N ASN A 227 3.72 -16.16 -22.16
CA ASN A 227 2.95 -15.74 -20.97
C ASN A 227 1.95 -14.60 -21.29
N GLU A 228 0.66 -14.85 -21.09
CA GLU A 228 -0.48 -13.93 -21.32
C GLU A 228 -0.64 -12.82 -20.27
N LEU A 229 0.28 -12.69 -19.30
CA LEU A 229 0.27 -11.58 -18.32
C LEU A 229 0.81 -10.26 -18.90
N ALA A 230 1.48 -10.30 -20.05
CA ALA A 230 2.16 -9.15 -20.65
C ALA A 230 1.23 -8.16 -21.39
N GLU A 231 0.03 -8.59 -21.80
CA GLU A 231 -0.88 -7.75 -22.59
C GLU A 231 -1.69 -6.75 -21.75
N GLU A 232 -1.97 -7.04 -20.46
CA GLU A 232 -2.83 -6.18 -19.62
C GLU A 232 -2.08 -4.98 -19.01
N GLU A 233 -0.80 -5.13 -18.67
CA GLU A 233 0.08 -4.03 -18.21
C GLU A 233 0.19 -2.88 -19.24
N CYS A 234 0.01 -3.19 -20.53
CA CYS A 234 0.04 -2.21 -21.63
C CYS A 234 -1.08 -1.16 -21.52
N LYS A 235 -2.27 -1.54 -21.02
CA LYS A 235 -3.43 -0.64 -20.93
C LYS A 235 -3.29 0.38 -19.80
N VAL A 236 -2.61 0.04 -18.71
CA VAL A 236 -2.31 0.98 -17.61
C VAL A 236 -1.39 2.08 -18.12
N LEU A 237 -0.34 1.70 -18.86
CA LEU A 237 0.66 2.63 -19.42
C LEU A 237 0.05 3.66 -20.36
N ASP A 238 -0.89 3.24 -21.22
CA ASP A 238 -1.57 4.15 -22.16
C ASP A 238 -2.55 5.08 -21.43
N THR A 239 -3.24 4.58 -20.40
CA THR A 239 -4.18 5.38 -19.57
C THR A 239 -3.46 6.39 -18.67
N LEU A 240 -2.25 6.06 -18.18
CA LEU A 240 -1.41 6.95 -17.36
C LEU A 240 -1.00 8.23 -18.13
N LYS A 241 -0.71 8.11 -19.43
CA LYS A 241 -0.33 9.26 -20.27
C LYS A 241 -1.46 10.26 -20.41
N GLU A 242 -2.70 9.80 -20.62
CA GLU A 242 -3.87 10.68 -20.74
C GLU A 242 -4.19 11.46 -19.44
N ASN A 243 -3.86 10.89 -18.28
CA ASN A 243 -4.11 11.53 -16.99
C ASN A 243 -3.05 12.58 -16.61
N VAL A 244 -1.83 12.46 -17.14
CA VAL A 244 -0.78 13.49 -17.00
C VAL A 244 -1.05 14.67 -17.94
N GLU A 245 -1.54 14.40 -19.16
CA GLU A 245 -1.84 15.44 -20.15
C GLU A 245 -3.09 16.27 -19.83
N LYS A 246 -4.05 15.73 -19.05
CA LYS A 246 -5.22 16.49 -18.56
C LYS A 246 -4.92 17.49 -17.42
N LYS A 247 -3.65 17.68 -17.05
CA LYS A 247 -3.20 18.64 -16.01
C LYS A 247 -2.37 19.82 -16.54
N ILE A 248 -2.40 20.11 -17.85
CA ILE A 248 -1.89 21.37 -18.42
C ILE A 248 -3.06 22.24 -18.91
#